data_AF-A0A7V0QN02-F1
#
_entry.id   AF-A0A7V0QN02-F1
#
_cell.length_a   1.000
_cell.length_b   1.000
_cell.length_c   1.000
_cell.angle_alpha   90.00
_cell.angle_beta   90.00
_cell.angle_gamma   90.00
#
_symmetry.space_group_name_H-M   'P 1'
#
loop_
_entity.id
_entity.type
_entity.pdbx_description
1 polymer ?
#
loop_
_entity_poly.entity_id
_entity_poly.type
_entity_poly.pdbx_seq_one_letter_code
_entity_poly.pdbx_strand_id
1 'polypeptide(L)'
;MPDLERAVVAAFRDMIRQKMLWGIEPVSDGVVHFEVSDPKMKVLILAHLWDGEDPRVYLYPYPYEQKPRVHTHRFKVNYSYEEEVGDSVYPTRLPFICRTFLDHWMENKHILLRKMFIRFIEFRAGNDVTERYWKTICRQRLRDIEEQIRNAGYDRRDVLLIPMWGKVGENIGEFISLFYFRKLGYLTTVLAPFTGPGVPDVTCWKTPLTRKLRDAGIVDNGATLYELSMLRIFGKIQDDRKDSSDRDEAIVVEVESERPYPGTYQLLGNDNRKGYVSEGNYDKAFVCVAFCKNVDRVGLLSFDHHGLVVRDCPENFSVPECKAQSISEIDDLIKMVLVTNLTFDEILRLIGPTKPKTFFQVLNAIVGLDEDRLIEKVKKVMGKEPALETSMLHRLIAGGHMAGLSRVLGRLGPAARV
;
A
#
# COMPACT_ATOMS: atom_id res chain seq x y z
N MET A 1 -20.54 -13.87 -17.69
CA MET A 1 -19.55 -13.63 -16.62
C MET A 1 -19.98 -12.42 -15.82
N PRO A 2 -19.75 -12.39 -14.49
CA PRO A 2 -20.00 -11.22 -13.67
C PRO A 2 -19.25 -9.99 -14.20
N ASP A 3 -19.81 -8.80 -14.02
CA ASP A 3 -19.15 -7.54 -14.32
C ASP A 3 -18.10 -7.23 -13.23
N LEU A 4 -16.85 -7.61 -13.48
CA LEU A 4 -15.75 -7.50 -12.51
C LEU A 4 -15.44 -6.04 -12.18
N GLU A 5 -15.44 -5.18 -13.21
CA GLU A 5 -15.15 -3.75 -13.07
C GLU A 5 -16.17 -3.09 -12.14
N ARG A 6 -17.47 -3.37 -12.36
CA ARG A 6 -18.52 -2.86 -11.50
C ARG A 6 -18.39 -3.35 -10.05
N ALA A 7 -18.01 -4.60 -9.83
CA ALA A 7 -17.85 -5.14 -8.48
C ALA A 7 -16.67 -4.50 -7.73
N VAL A 8 -15.51 -4.36 -8.37
CA VAL A 8 -14.34 -3.70 -7.75
C VAL A 8 -14.64 -2.22 -7.46
N VAL A 9 -15.30 -1.51 -8.39
CA VAL A 9 -15.73 -0.13 -8.16
C VAL A 9 -16.73 -0.03 -7.00
N ALA A 10 -17.68 -0.96 -6.89
CA ALA A 10 -18.62 -1.00 -5.78
C ALA A 10 -17.91 -1.26 -4.43
N ALA A 11 -16.95 -2.18 -4.39
CA ALA A 11 -16.12 -2.46 -3.21
C ALA A 11 -15.35 -1.20 -2.76
N PHE A 12 -14.67 -0.51 -3.68
CA PHE A 12 -13.93 0.71 -3.36
C PHE A 12 -14.85 1.84 -2.87
N ARG A 13 -16.02 2.03 -3.50
CA ARG A 13 -17.01 3.01 -3.02
C ARG A 13 -17.48 2.69 -1.61
N ASP A 14 -17.70 1.43 -1.30
CA ASP A 14 -18.09 0.99 0.04
C ASP A 14 -16.96 1.23 1.05
N MET A 15 -15.71 0.92 0.71
CA MET A 15 -14.54 1.22 1.53
C MET A 15 -14.36 2.72 1.80
N ILE A 16 -14.60 3.59 0.81
CA ILE A 16 -14.59 5.05 0.97
C ILE A 16 -15.70 5.48 1.93
N ARG A 17 -16.94 4.99 1.73
CA ARG A 17 -18.09 5.28 2.59
C ARG A 17 -17.85 4.85 4.04
N GLN A 18 -17.20 3.71 4.24
CA GLN A 18 -16.82 3.20 5.55
C GLN A 18 -15.52 3.83 6.09
N LYS A 19 -14.95 4.81 5.38
CA LYS A 19 -13.73 5.54 5.72
C LYS A 19 -12.53 4.61 5.98
N MET A 20 -12.45 3.52 5.21
CA MET A 20 -11.27 2.65 5.13
C MET A 20 -10.22 3.27 4.19
N LEU A 21 -10.70 3.98 3.16
CA LEU A 21 -9.90 4.75 2.23
C LEU A 21 -10.19 6.26 2.43
N TRP A 22 -9.15 7.09 2.38
CA TRP A 22 -9.24 8.54 2.59
C TRP A 22 -8.61 9.30 1.42
N GLY A 23 -9.06 10.53 1.19
CA GLY A 23 -8.60 11.35 0.08
C GLY A 23 -8.85 10.73 -1.29
N ILE A 24 -9.89 9.89 -1.39
CA ILE A 24 -10.37 9.29 -2.64
C ILE A 24 -11.82 9.71 -2.85
N GLU A 25 -12.14 10.19 -4.04
CA GLU A 25 -13.48 10.62 -4.43
C GLU A 25 -13.95 9.86 -5.68
N PRO A 26 -15.18 9.30 -5.70
CA PRO A 26 -15.73 8.71 -6.91
C PRO A 26 -15.95 9.74 -8.02
N VAL A 27 -15.58 9.39 -9.25
CA VAL A 27 -15.83 10.19 -10.45
C VAL A 27 -16.98 9.58 -11.25
N SER A 28 -17.83 10.45 -11.82
CA SER A 28 -19.11 10.06 -12.43
C SER A 28 -19.15 10.20 -13.95
N ASP A 29 -18.02 10.47 -14.61
CA ASP A 29 -17.95 10.66 -16.06
C ASP A 29 -17.88 9.35 -16.89
N GLY A 30 -17.72 8.21 -16.21
CA GLY A 30 -17.60 6.89 -16.85
C GLY A 30 -16.26 6.65 -17.57
N VAL A 31 -15.30 7.57 -17.47
CA VAL A 31 -13.97 7.47 -18.07
C VAL A 31 -12.92 7.12 -17.03
N VAL A 32 -13.01 7.68 -15.83
CA VAL A 32 -12.22 7.28 -14.67
C VAL A 32 -13.17 6.97 -13.50
N HIS A 33 -12.70 6.17 -12.55
CA HIS A 33 -13.54 5.71 -11.44
C HIS A 33 -13.35 6.53 -10.18
N PHE A 34 -12.11 6.94 -9.90
CA PHE A 34 -11.75 7.63 -8.67
C PHE A 34 -10.69 8.71 -8.93
N GLU A 35 -10.80 9.83 -8.22
CA GLU A 35 -9.74 10.82 -8.01
C GLU A 35 -9.09 10.56 -6.65
N VAL A 36 -7.77 10.58 -6.58
CA VAL A 36 -6.99 10.44 -5.34
C VAL A 36 -6.20 11.73 -5.14
N SER A 37 -6.54 12.45 -4.07
CA SER A 37 -5.93 13.73 -3.71
C SER A 37 -4.86 13.56 -2.62
N ASP A 38 -5.08 12.65 -1.67
CA ASP A 38 -4.18 12.45 -0.52
C ASP A 38 -2.84 11.82 -0.94
N PRO A 39 -1.69 12.48 -0.65
CA PRO A 39 -0.36 11.97 -0.99
C PRO A 39 -0.05 10.58 -0.43
N LYS A 40 -0.44 10.30 0.82
CA LYS A 40 -0.16 9.02 1.49
C LYS A 40 -0.94 7.90 0.80
N MET A 41 -2.22 8.14 0.49
CA MET A 41 -3.06 7.18 -0.23
C MET A 41 -2.56 6.92 -1.66
N LYS A 42 -2.04 7.93 -2.36
CA LYS A 42 -1.35 7.71 -3.66
C LYS A 42 -0.20 6.72 -3.53
N VAL A 43 0.66 6.90 -2.52
CA VAL A 43 1.78 5.99 -2.28
C VAL A 43 1.29 4.56 -2.01
N LEU A 44 0.28 4.40 -1.15
CA LEU A 44 -0.24 3.08 -0.79
C LEU A 44 -0.87 2.38 -2.01
N ILE A 45 -1.61 3.11 -2.84
CA ILE A 45 -2.18 2.57 -4.08
C ILE A 45 -1.09 2.14 -5.05
N LEU A 46 -0.03 2.94 -5.22
CA LEU A 46 1.09 2.57 -6.09
C LEU A 46 1.92 1.42 -5.53
N ALA A 47 2.02 1.28 -4.21
CA ALA A 47 2.75 0.20 -3.57
C ALA A 47 2.03 -1.15 -3.69
N HIS A 48 0.69 -1.15 -3.67
CA HIS A 48 -0.10 -2.37 -3.54
C HIS A 48 -0.94 -2.73 -4.78
N LEU A 49 -1.42 -1.77 -5.55
CA LEU A 49 -2.25 -2.04 -6.74
C LEU A 49 -1.44 -2.09 -8.04
N TRP A 50 -0.14 -1.84 -7.96
CA TRP A 50 0.73 -1.92 -9.13
C TRP A 50 1.30 -3.33 -9.29
N ASP A 51 0.94 -3.99 -10.38
CA ASP A 51 1.33 -5.37 -10.65
C ASP A 51 2.71 -5.48 -11.33
N GLY A 52 3.26 -4.40 -11.89
CA GLY A 52 4.62 -4.36 -12.46
C GLY A 52 4.91 -5.32 -13.65
N GLU A 53 4.04 -6.29 -13.94
CA GLU A 53 4.30 -7.36 -14.90
C GLU A 53 4.18 -6.91 -16.37
N ASP A 54 3.29 -5.95 -16.67
CA ASP A 54 3.20 -5.36 -18.01
C ASP A 54 3.55 -3.86 -18.00
N PRO A 55 4.82 -3.48 -18.28
CA PRO A 55 5.23 -2.07 -18.33
C PRO A 55 4.52 -1.26 -19.42
N ARG A 56 3.73 -1.89 -20.31
CA ARG A 56 2.92 -1.20 -21.33
C ARG A 56 1.55 -0.77 -20.81
N VAL A 57 1.04 -1.39 -19.74
CA VAL A 57 -0.23 -1.00 -19.11
C VAL A 57 0.01 0.09 -18.08
N TYR A 58 1.14 0.01 -17.38
CA TYR A 58 1.52 0.93 -16.32
C TYR A 58 2.43 2.05 -16.86
N LEU A 59 1.83 3.19 -17.16
CA LEU A 59 2.51 4.44 -17.56
C LEU A 59 2.40 5.52 -16.49
N TYR A 60 2.33 5.13 -15.22
CA TYR A 60 2.50 6.12 -14.16
C TYR A 60 3.98 6.52 -14.10
N PRO A 61 4.31 7.82 -14.08
CA PRO A 61 5.58 8.32 -14.57
C PRO A 61 6.74 7.68 -13.84
N TYR A 62 7.38 6.73 -14.51
CA TYR A 62 8.70 6.27 -14.14
C TYR A 62 9.66 7.41 -14.50
N PRO A 63 10.57 7.83 -13.60
CA PRO A 63 11.54 8.90 -13.87
C PRO A 63 12.49 8.62 -15.05
N TYR A 64 12.46 7.40 -15.60
CA TYR A 64 13.19 7.09 -16.82
C TYR A 64 12.29 7.30 -18.03
N GLU A 65 12.53 8.40 -18.74
CA GLU A 65 12.32 8.46 -20.18
C GLU A 65 12.96 7.22 -20.82
N GLN A 66 12.15 6.19 -21.05
CA GLN A 66 12.61 4.95 -21.66
C GLN A 66 12.98 5.23 -23.12
N LYS A 67 14.29 5.19 -23.40
CA LYS A 67 14.77 4.81 -24.73
C LYS A 67 14.21 3.42 -25.03
N PRO A 68 13.49 3.22 -26.14
CA PRO A 68 12.82 1.96 -26.44
C PRO A 68 13.83 0.97 -26.99
N ARG A 69 14.50 0.20 -26.13
CA ARG A 69 15.23 -1.05 -26.48
C ARG A 69 15.87 -1.64 -25.22
N VAL A 70 15.17 -2.59 -24.60
CA VAL A 70 15.66 -3.89 -24.07
C VAL A 70 14.56 -4.44 -23.15
N HIS A 71 14.09 -5.65 -23.48
CA HIS A 71 13.09 -6.38 -22.72
C HIS A 71 13.61 -6.73 -21.32
N THR A 72 12.67 -6.74 -20.36
CA THR A 72 12.79 -7.00 -18.90
C THR A 72 13.26 -5.82 -18.04
N HIS A 73 12.41 -4.80 -17.93
CA HIS A 73 12.45 -3.85 -16.81
C HIS A 73 11.51 -4.34 -15.69
N ARG A 74 11.85 -5.48 -15.06
CA ARG A 74 11.65 -5.52 -13.59
C ARG A 74 12.56 -4.42 -13.04
N PHE A 75 12.21 -3.79 -11.91
CA PHE A 75 13.08 -2.85 -11.20
C PHE A 75 14.55 -3.34 -11.21
N LYS A 76 15.35 -2.94 -12.20
CA LYS A 76 16.78 -3.01 -12.11
C LYS A 76 17.13 -1.76 -11.32
N VAL A 77 17.04 -1.91 -10.00
CA VAL A 77 17.70 -1.01 -9.08
C VAL A 77 19.18 -1.07 -9.47
N ASN A 78 19.61 -0.15 -10.33
CA ASN A 78 21.02 0.10 -10.51
C ASN A 78 21.45 0.80 -9.23
N TYR A 79 21.94 0.01 -8.28
CA TYR A 79 22.59 0.50 -7.07
C TYR A 79 23.90 1.20 -7.48
N SER A 80 23.84 2.42 -8.00
CA SER A 80 25.00 3.30 -7.88
C SER A 80 24.97 3.82 -6.46
N TYR A 81 25.69 3.13 -5.57
CA TYR A 81 26.04 3.62 -4.22
C TYR A 81 26.76 4.99 -4.24
N GLU A 82 27.03 5.55 -5.43
CA GLU A 82 27.95 6.65 -5.70
C GLU A 82 27.27 8.01 -5.88
N GLU A 83 25.94 8.10 -5.97
CA GLU A 83 25.28 9.40 -5.85
C GLU A 83 25.17 9.75 -4.36
N GLU A 84 26.03 10.68 -3.92
CA GLU A 84 26.08 11.28 -2.58
C GLU A 84 24.74 11.94 -2.21
N VAL A 85 23.72 11.13 -1.90
CA VAL A 85 22.55 11.60 -1.18
C VAL A 85 23.03 11.91 0.24
N GLY A 86 23.39 13.17 0.49
CA GLY A 86 24.03 13.59 1.74
C GLY A 86 23.44 12.93 2.98
N ASP A 87 24.29 12.25 3.75
CA ASP A 87 23.97 11.34 4.88
C ASP A 87 23.03 11.91 5.95
N SER A 88 22.84 13.23 5.96
CA SER A 88 22.03 13.96 6.94
C SER A 88 20.55 14.12 6.55
N VAL A 89 20.17 13.87 5.29
CA VAL A 89 18.86 14.28 4.77
C VAL A 89 17.86 13.13 4.69
N TYR A 90 18.29 11.88 4.52
CA TYR A 90 17.38 10.75 4.23
C TYR A 90 17.36 9.64 5.29
N PRO A 91 16.20 9.00 5.54
CA PRO A 91 16.13 7.79 6.35
C PRO A 91 16.97 6.63 5.80
N THR A 92 17.49 5.80 6.71
CA THR A 92 18.32 4.64 6.38
C THR A 92 17.57 3.65 5.50
N ARG A 93 18.18 3.25 4.39
CA ARG A 93 17.70 2.13 3.56
C ARG A 93 18.16 0.82 4.17
N LEU A 94 17.22 -0.05 4.53
CA LEU A 94 17.52 -1.43 4.95
C LEU A 94 17.25 -2.32 3.73
N PRO A 95 18.26 -2.98 3.14
CA PRO A 95 18.15 -3.65 1.84
C PRO A 95 17.11 -4.77 1.77
N PHE A 96 16.64 -5.28 2.91
CA PHE A 96 15.61 -6.32 3.01
C PHE A 96 14.20 -5.75 3.23
N ILE A 97 14.07 -4.46 3.56
CA ILE A 97 12.77 -3.76 3.62
C ILE A 97 12.60 -3.08 2.28
N CYS A 98 12.16 -3.87 1.28
CA CYS A 98 11.92 -3.36 -0.06
C CYS A 98 10.87 -2.24 0.00
N ARG A 99 11.28 -1.03 -0.39
CA ARG A 99 10.50 0.18 -0.24
C ARG A 99 10.34 0.82 -1.60
N THR A 100 9.77 0.07 -2.53
CA THR A 100 9.73 0.40 -3.98
C THR A 100 9.43 1.87 -4.30
N PHE A 101 8.47 2.52 -3.62
CA PHE A 101 8.22 3.96 -3.78
C PHE A 101 9.22 4.87 -3.04
N LEU A 102 9.54 4.56 -1.78
CA LEU A 102 10.38 5.39 -0.90
C LEU A 102 11.87 5.29 -1.23
N ASP A 103 12.31 4.19 -1.80
CA ASP A 103 13.68 4.01 -2.30
C ASP A 103 13.96 4.97 -3.46
N HIS A 104 12.91 5.48 -4.11
CA HIS A 104 12.96 6.48 -5.18
C HIS A 104 12.17 7.74 -4.82
N TRP A 105 12.13 8.11 -3.54
CA TRP A 105 11.34 9.26 -3.08
C TRP A 105 11.67 10.56 -3.81
N MET A 106 12.94 10.83 -4.07
CA MET A 106 13.35 12.10 -4.70
C MET A 106 12.83 12.21 -6.12
N GLU A 107 12.83 11.10 -6.82
CA GLU A 107 12.35 10.96 -8.17
C GLU A 107 10.82 10.89 -8.19
N ASN A 108 10.18 10.29 -7.20
CA ASN A 108 8.74 10.05 -7.18
C ASN A 108 7.92 11.15 -6.48
N LYS A 109 8.50 12.00 -5.63
CA LYS A 109 7.71 12.98 -4.84
C LYS A 109 6.89 13.95 -5.69
N HIS A 110 7.32 14.24 -6.92
CA HIS A 110 6.58 15.12 -7.83
C HIS A 110 5.24 14.51 -8.26
N ILE A 111 5.14 13.18 -8.26
CA ILE A 111 3.93 12.43 -8.54
C ILE A 111 2.85 12.73 -7.50
N LEU A 112 3.27 12.90 -6.24
CA LEU A 112 2.36 13.18 -5.13
C LEU A 112 1.72 14.56 -5.22
N LEU A 113 2.35 15.49 -5.94
CA LEU A 113 1.84 16.84 -6.19
C LEU A 113 0.75 16.90 -7.27
N ARG A 114 0.72 15.91 -8.17
CA ARG A 114 -0.25 15.87 -9.27
C ARG A 114 -1.53 15.18 -8.80
N LYS A 115 -2.65 15.49 -9.43
CA LYS A 115 -3.86 14.67 -9.25
C LYS A 115 -3.58 13.27 -9.78
N MET A 116 -4.05 12.25 -9.08
CA MET A 116 -4.00 10.88 -9.55
C MET A 116 -5.44 10.39 -9.74
N PHE A 117 -5.72 9.75 -10.86
CA PHE A 117 -7.00 9.13 -11.16
C PHE A 117 -6.81 7.63 -11.31
N ILE A 118 -7.84 6.86 -11.02
CA ILE A 118 -7.81 5.40 -11.13
C ILE A 118 -8.87 4.96 -12.13
N ARG A 119 -8.48 4.07 -13.04
CA ARG A 119 -9.38 3.34 -13.92
C ARG A 119 -9.10 1.85 -13.82
N PHE A 120 -10.09 1.09 -13.38
CA PHE A 120 -10.09 -0.37 -13.49
C PHE A 120 -10.46 -0.75 -14.91
N ILE A 121 -9.81 -1.76 -15.48
CA ILE A 121 -10.04 -2.16 -16.87
C ILE A 121 -10.28 -3.65 -16.92
N GLU A 122 -11.50 -4.05 -17.27
CA GLU A 122 -11.76 -5.46 -17.57
C GLU A 122 -11.30 -5.82 -19.00
N PHE A 123 -10.34 -6.74 -19.09
CA PHE A 123 -9.97 -7.42 -20.33
C PHE A 123 -10.67 -8.76 -20.37
N ARG A 124 -11.67 -8.91 -21.27
CA ARG A 124 -12.37 -10.18 -21.48
C ARG A 124 -11.71 -11.00 -22.57
N ALA A 125 -11.05 -12.10 -22.20
CA ALA A 125 -10.63 -13.10 -23.17
C ALA A 125 -11.87 -13.88 -23.62
N GLY A 126 -12.14 -13.91 -24.93
CA GLY A 126 -13.01 -14.94 -25.46
C GLY A 126 -12.37 -16.31 -25.18
N ASN A 127 -13.19 -17.33 -24.90
CA ASN A 127 -12.72 -18.65 -24.48
C ASN A 127 -11.76 -19.34 -25.49
N ASP A 128 -11.69 -18.88 -26.75
CA ASP A 128 -10.90 -19.48 -27.84
C ASP A 128 -9.85 -18.53 -28.45
N VAL A 129 -9.32 -17.61 -27.65
CA VAL A 129 -8.36 -16.62 -28.16
C VAL A 129 -6.92 -17.10 -27.96
N THR A 130 -6.21 -17.37 -29.06
CA THR A 130 -4.76 -17.59 -29.01
C THR A 130 -4.04 -16.41 -28.34
N GLU A 131 -2.94 -16.67 -27.62
CA GLU A 131 -2.16 -15.63 -26.92
C GLU A 131 -1.78 -14.44 -27.84
N ARG A 132 -1.53 -14.71 -29.13
CA ARG A 132 -1.23 -13.69 -30.13
C ARG A 132 -2.42 -12.78 -30.42
N TYR A 133 -3.60 -13.36 -30.58
CA TYR A 133 -4.84 -12.61 -30.81
C TYR A 133 -5.26 -11.85 -29.55
N TRP A 134 -4.98 -12.41 -28.37
CA TRP A 134 -5.20 -11.75 -27.07
C TRP A 134 -4.43 -10.43 -26.97
N LYS A 135 -3.14 -10.44 -27.28
CA LYS A 135 -2.29 -9.24 -27.26
C LYS A 135 -2.82 -8.13 -28.18
N THR A 136 -3.40 -8.49 -29.33
CA THR A 136 -3.98 -7.52 -30.27
C THR A 136 -5.27 -6.90 -29.72
N ILE A 137 -6.18 -7.71 -29.18
CA ILE A 137 -7.42 -7.22 -28.54
C ILE A 137 -7.08 -6.28 -27.38
N CYS A 138 -6.15 -6.67 -26.52
CA CYS A 138 -5.75 -5.86 -25.37
C CYS A 138 -5.14 -4.53 -25.79
N ARG A 139 -4.30 -4.52 -26.83
CA ARG A 139 -3.76 -3.27 -27.40
C ARG A 139 -4.83 -2.37 -27.99
N GLN A 140 -5.81 -2.93 -28.70
CA GLN A 140 -6.90 -2.12 -29.24
C GLN A 140 -7.72 -1.50 -28.11
N ARG A 141 -8.12 -2.31 -27.13
CA ARG A 141 -8.87 -1.85 -25.97
C ARG A 141 -8.12 -0.76 -25.18
N LEU A 142 -6.81 -0.93 -24.98
CA LEU A 142 -5.98 0.09 -24.34
C LEU A 142 -5.97 1.40 -25.15
N ARG A 143 -5.82 1.34 -26.48
CA ARG A 143 -5.89 2.54 -27.33
C ARG A 143 -7.24 3.24 -27.23
N ASP A 144 -8.33 2.48 -27.23
CA ASP A 144 -9.68 3.04 -27.09
C ASP A 144 -9.86 3.73 -25.72
N ILE A 145 -9.31 3.14 -24.65
CA ILE A 145 -9.32 3.71 -23.29
C ILE A 145 -8.46 4.97 -23.22
N GLU A 146 -7.27 4.96 -23.81
CA GLU A 146 -6.40 6.14 -23.86
C GLU A 146 -7.04 7.29 -24.64
N GLU A 147 -7.74 6.98 -25.73
CA GLU A 147 -8.52 7.95 -26.48
C GLU A 147 -9.69 8.51 -25.65
N GLN A 148 -10.42 7.67 -24.90
CA GLN A 148 -11.46 8.13 -23.99
C GLN A 148 -10.90 9.08 -22.91
N ILE A 149 -9.77 8.71 -22.30
CA ILE A 149 -9.07 9.53 -21.30
C ILE A 149 -8.69 10.89 -21.89
N ARG A 150 -8.07 10.89 -23.08
CA ARG A 150 -7.67 12.11 -23.79
C ARG A 150 -8.89 12.98 -24.15
N ASN A 151 -9.95 12.38 -24.69
CA ASN A 151 -11.15 13.11 -25.12
C ASN A 151 -11.93 13.70 -23.94
N ALA A 152 -11.84 13.08 -22.75
CA ALA A 152 -12.39 13.62 -21.52
C ALA A 152 -11.51 14.71 -20.87
N GLY A 153 -10.34 15.02 -21.45
CA GLY A 153 -9.46 16.10 -20.98
C GLY A 153 -8.48 15.71 -19.88
N TYR A 154 -8.33 14.41 -19.58
CA TYR A 154 -7.33 13.94 -18.62
C TYR A 154 -5.94 13.84 -19.26
N ASP A 155 -4.90 14.20 -18.50
CA ASP A 155 -3.53 13.81 -18.85
C ASP A 155 -3.36 12.32 -18.54
N ARG A 156 -2.98 11.54 -19.55
CA ARG A 156 -2.74 10.09 -19.43
C ARG A 156 -1.77 9.73 -18.29
N ARG A 157 -0.81 10.60 -17.98
CA ARG A 157 0.19 10.40 -16.92
C ARG A 157 -0.40 10.50 -15.52
N ASP A 158 -1.57 11.11 -15.39
CA ASP A 158 -2.30 11.24 -14.13
C ASP A 158 -3.26 10.07 -13.90
N VAL A 159 -3.46 9.18 -14.88
CA VAL A 159 -4.40 8.06 -14.76
C VAL A 159 -3.65 6.72 -14.57
N LEU A 160 -3.82 6.12 -13.40
CA LEU A 160 -3.41 4.77 -13.10
C LEU A 160 -4.44 3.78 -13.66
N LEU A 161 -3.99 2.97 -14.62
CA LEU A 161 -4.79 1.89 -15.19
C LEU A 161 -4.52 0.59 -14.42
N ILE A 162 -5.57 -0.05 -13.92
CA ILE A 162 -5.50 -1.31 -13.18
C ILE A 162 -6.19 -2.40 -14.01
N PRO A 163 -5.43 -3.22 -14.75
CA PRO A 163 -5.98 -4.28 -15.59
C PRO A 163 -6.56 -5.42 -14.76
N MET A 164 -7.64 -6.01 -15.25
CA MET A 164 -8.23 -7.26 -14.76
C MET A 164 -8.36 -8.20 -15.95
N TRP A 165 -7.59 -9.29 -15.95
CA TRP A 165 -7.49 -10.21 -17.09
C TRP A 165 -8.55 -11.31 -17.02
N GLY A 166 -9.82 -10.92 -17.01
CA GLY A 166 -10.96 -11.85 -16.87
C GLY A 166 -11.16 -12.39 -15.46
N LYS A 167 -10.31 -11.98 -14.50
CA LYS A 167 -10.37 -12.27 -13.07
C LYS A 167 -9.92 -11.05 -12.28
N VAL A 168 -10.30 -10.94 -11.01
CA VAL A 168 -9.78 -9.89 -10.13
C VAL A 168 -8.35 -10.27 -9.74
N GLY A 169 -7.40 -9.35 -9.92
CA GLY A 169 -6.02 -9.58 -9.51
C GLY A 169 -5.89 -9.71 -7.98
N GLU A 170 -5.00 -10.59 -7.53
CA GLU A 170 -4.73 -10.81 -6.09
C GLU A 170 -4.33 -9.52 -5.40
N ASN A 171 -3.54 -8.67 -6.05
CA ASN A 171 -3.18 -7.34 -5.57
C ASN A 171 -4.38 -6.46 -5.18
N ILE A 172 -5.52 -6.56 -5.86
CA ILE A 172 -6.75 -5.85 -5.51
C ILE A 172 -7.36 -6.45 -4.22
N GLY A 173 -7.40 -7.78 -4.09
CA GLY A 173 -7.92 -8.45 -2.91
C GLY A 173 -7.02 -8.26 -1.67
N GLU A 174 -5.70 -8.26 -1.84
CA GLU A 174 -4.72 -7.88 -0.82
C GLU A 174 -4.97 -6.45 -0.34
N PHE A 175 -5.10 -5.49 -1.27
CA PHE A 175 -5.40 -4.11 -0.93
C PHE A 175 -6.71 -3.98 -0.13
N ILE A 176 -7.79 -4.63 -0.57
CA ILE A 176 -9.06 -4.63 0.15
C ILE A 176 -8.87 -5.20 1.57
N SER A 177 -8.15 -6.32 1.70
CA SER A 177 -7.88 -6.99 2.97
C SER A 177 -7.06 -6.13 3.92
N LEU A 178 -5.96 -5.54 3.44
CA LEU A 178 -5.09 -4.67 4.22
C LEU A 178 -5.86 -3.52 4.84
N PHE A 179 -6.70 -2.83 4.07
CA PHE A 179 -7.43 -1.65 4.55
C PHE A 179 -8.68 -2.01 5.36
N TYR A 180 -9.33 -3.13 5.07
CA TYR A 180 -10.41 -3.66 5.90
C TYR A 180 -9.92 -3.96 7.32
N PHE A 181 -8.86 -4.76 7.46
CA PHE A 181 -8.33 -5.10 8.78
C PHE A 181 -7.60 -3.93 9.45
N ARG A 182 -6.92 -3.04 8.69
CA ARG A 182 -6.42 -1.77 9.24
C ARG A 182 -7.54 -0.99 9.93
N LYS A 183 -8.73 -0.92 9.33
CA LYS A 183 -9.90 -0.22 9.91
C LYS A 183 -10.39 -0.84 11.21
N LEU A 184 -10.15 -2.14 11.41
CA LEU A 184 -10.50 -2.87 12.63
C LEU A 184 -9.41 -2.80 13.72
N GLY A 185 -8.37 -1.98 13.52
CA GLY A 185 -7.34 -1.73 14.53
C GLY A 185 -6.10 -2.63 14.43
N TYR A 186 -5.97 -3.41 13.36
CA TYR A 186 -4.81 -4.28 13.16
C TYR A 186 -3.67 -3.51 12.48
N LEU A 187 -2.44 -3.94 12.79
CA LEU A 187 -1.32 -3.75 11.89
C LEU A 187 -1.43 -4.76 10.75
N THR A 188 -1.39 -4.31 9.49
CA THR A 188 -1.55 -5.19 8.32
C THR A 188 -0.31 -5.18 7.42
N THR A 189 0.01 -6.34 6.84
CA THR A 189 1.24 -6.52 6.05
C THR A 189 1.15 -7.71 5.10
N VAL A 190 1.79 -7.58 3.94
CA VAL A 190 2.07 -8.69 2.99
C VAL A 190 3.41 -9.39 3.29
N LEU A 191 4.17 -8.85 4.25
CA LEU A 191 5.33 -9.51 4.85
C LEU A 191 4.85 -10.28 6.07
N ALA A 192 5.10 -11.58 6.12
CA ALA A 192 4.75 -12.42 7.25
C ALA A 192 5.99 -12.99 7.94
N PRO A 193 5.90 -13.35 9.23
CA PRO A 193 6.88 -14.22 9.86
C PRO A 193 6.95 -15.54 9.10
N PHE A 194 8.06 -16.25 9.23
CA PHE A 194 8.20 -17.55 8.58
C PHE A 194 7.22 -18.55 9.19
N THR A 195 6.18 -18.94 8.45
CA THR A 195 5.14 -19.87 8.95
C THR A 195 5.30 -21.29 8.46
N GLY A 196 6.33 -21.58 7.65
CA GLY A 196 6.61 -22.92 7.11
C GLY A 196 6.18 -23.12 5.64
N PRO A 197 4.88 -23.24 5.31
CA PRO A 197 4.41 -23.79 4.02
C PRO A 197 4.37 -22.79 2.87
N GLY A 198 4.80 -21.54 3.09
CA GLY A 198 4.74 -20.44 2.13
C GLY A 198 4.77 -19.08 2.84
N VAL A 199 4.58 -18.02 2.07
CA VAL A 199 4.30 -16.68 2.61
C VAL A 199 2.81 -16.42 2.36
N PRO A 200 1.99 -16.20 3.40
CA PRO A 200 0.59 -15.83 3.21
C PRO A 200 0.47 -14.46 2.54
N ASP A 201 -0.63 -14.24 1.83
CA ASP A 201 -0.83 -13.00 1.07
C ASP A 201 -0.96 -11.77 1.98
N VAL A 202 -1.75 -11.89 3.06
CA VAL A 202 -1.87 -10.83 4.07
C VAL A 202 -1.90 -11.42 5.48
N THR A 203 -1.19 -10.78 6.39
CA THR A 203 -1.31 -11.03 7.84
C THR A 203 -1.69 -9.76 8.59
N CYS A 204 -2.46 -9.92 9.65
CA CYS A 204 -2.97 -8.81 10.47
C CYS A 204 -2.73 -9.10 11.95
N TRP A 205 -2.23 -8.10 12.67
CA TRP A 205 -1.71 -8.29 14.03
C TRP A 205 -2.20 -7.20 14.98
N LYS A 206 -2.68 -7.61 16.15
CA LYS A 206 -2.78 -6.80 17.35
C LYS A 206 -1.74 -7.32 18.33
N THR A 207 -0.74 -6.51 18.61
CA THR A 207 0.40 -6.86 19.47
C THR A 207 0.59 -5.83 20.60
N PRO A 208 1.35 -6.16 21.65
CA PRO A 208 1.75 -5.18 22.67
C PRO A 208 2.41 -3.93 22.07
N LEU A 209 3.30 -4.08 21.08
CA LEU A 209 3.95 -2.94 20.43
C LEU A 209 2.95 -2.08 19.64
N THR A 210 1.98 -2.67 18.93
CA THR A 210 0.94 -1.87 18.26
C THR A 210 0.11 -1.05 19.23
N ARG A 211 -0.15 -1.57 20.44
CA ARG A 211 -0.81 -0.81 21.52
C ARG A 211 0.04 0.36 21.99
N LYS A 212 1.33 0.13 22.25
CA LYS A 212 2.26 1.21 22.61
C LYS A 212 2.32 2.31 21.55
N LEU A 213 2.29 1.96 20.26
CA LEU A 213 2.22 2.93 19.17
C LEU A 213 0.94 3.77 19.21
N ARG A 214 -0.19 3.17 19.61
CA ARG A 214 -1.45 3.90 19.85
C ARG A 214 -1.37 4.82 21.05
N ASP A 215 -0.90 4.32 22.18
CA ASP A 215 -0.76 5.09 23.42
C ASP A 215 0.17 6.30 23.23
N ALA A 216 1.21 6.11 22.41
CA ALA A 216 2.16 7.14 22.03
C ALA A 216 1.62 8.19 21.04
N GLY A 217 0.42 7.98 20.49
CA GLY A 217 -0.23 8.85 19.50
C GLY A 217 0.40 8.80 18.10
N ILE A 218 1.17 7.75 17.80
CA ILE A 218 1.76 7.54 16.48
C ILE A 218 0.71 6.98 15.51
N VAL A 219 -0.15 6.09 16.02
CA VAL A 219 -1.24 5.43 15.28
C VAL A 219 -2.55 5.67 16.02
N ASP A 220 -3.59 6.17 15.37
CA ASP A 220 -4.88 6.36 16.05
C ASP A 220 -5.64 5.02 16.25
N ASN A 221 -5.47 4.07 15.33
CA ASN A 221 -6.20 2.79 15.30
C ASN A 221 -5.32 1.62 14.81
N GLY A 222 -5.48 1.21 13.55
CA GLY A 222 -4.60 0.28 12.85
C GLY A 222 -3.69 1.02 11.86
N ALA A 223 -2.72 0.30 11.31
CA ALA A 223 -1.77 0.81 10.33
C ALA A 223 -1.42 -0.30 9.33
N THR A 224 -1.03 0.06 8.12
CA THR A 224 -0.22 -0.89 7.33
C THR A 224 1.24 -0.78 7.76
N LEU A 225 2.01 -1.86 7.64
CA LEU A 225 3.45 -1.83 7.88
C LEU A 225 4.15 -0.82 6.94
N TYR A 226 3.61 -0.64 5.73
CA TYR A 226 4.10 0.37 4.78
C TYR A 226 3.90 1.80 5.31
N GLU A 227 2.74 2.11 5.91
CA GLU A 227 2.51 3.41 6.55
C GLU A 227 3.52 3.69 7.67
N LEU A 228 3.84 2.68 8.51
CA LEU A 228 4.84 2.83 9.58
C LEU A 228 6.24 3.18 9.04
N SER A 229 6.57 2.78 7.82
CA SER A 229 7.86 3.12 7.19
C SER A 229 7.95 4.58 6.71
N MET A 230 6.85 5.35 6.82
CA MET A 230 6.72 6.70 6.27
C MET A 230 6.38 7.77 7.32
N LEU A 231 6.48 7.46 8.61
CA LEU A 231 6.16 8.37 9.71
C LEU A 231 6.97 9.68 9.66
N ARG A 232 8.22 9.65 9.21
CA ARG A 232 9.03 10.88 9.04
C ARG A 232 8.46 11.81 7.95
N ILE A 233 7.83 11.23 6.92
CA ILE A 233 7.35 11.96 5.76
C ILE A 233 5.93 12.45 5.98
N PHE A 234 5.04 11.57 6.43
CA PHE A 234 3.61 11.84 6.54
C PHE A 234 3.11 12.00 7.97
N GLY A 235 4.01 11.99 8.95
CA GLY A 235 3.66 12.12 10.36
C GLY A 235 2.79 10.95 10.85
N LYS A 236 1.90 11.25 11.79
CA LYS A 236 1.06 10.25 12.46
C LYS A 236 0.08 9.57 11.48
N ILE A 237 -0.31 8.34 11.83
CA ILE A 237 -1.30 7.56 11.09
C ILE A 237 -2.67 7.81 11.71
N GLN A 238 -3.54 8.45 10.93
CA GLN A 238 -4.86 8.86 11.39
C GLN A 238 -5.94 7.84 11.01
N ASP A 239 -6.94 7.75 11.87
CA ASP A 239 -8.19 7.02 11.65
C ASP A 239 -9.31 7.75 12.42
N ASP A 240 -10.56 7.56 12.01
CA ASP A 240 -11.73 8.17 12.66
C ASP A 240 -12.31 7.30 13.79
N ARG A 241 -11.74 6.12 14.01
CA ARG A 241 -12.05 5.21 15.11
C ARG A 241 -10.80 5.00 15.96
N LYS A 242 -11.01 4.55 17.19
CA LYS A 242 -9.95 4.02 18.05
C LYS A 242 -10.31 2.61 18.44
N ASP A 243 -9.42 1.66 18.21
CA ASP A 243 -9.57 0.31 18.75
C ASP A 243 -9.41 0.38 20.27
N SER A 244 -10.38 -0.19 20.98
CA SER A 244 -10.36 -0.30 22.44
C SER A 244 -9.99 -1.70 22.91
N SER A 245 -9.66 -2.62 21.99
CA SER A 245 -9.27 -3.98 22.34
C SER A 245 -7.83 -4.02 22.84
N ASP A 246 -7.67 -4.52 24.07
CA ASP A 246 -6.36 -4.87 24.64
C ASP A 246 -5.93 -6.31 24.32
N ARG A 247 -6.77 -7.05 23.59
CA ARG A 247 -6.47 -8.44 23.24
C ARG A 247 -5.47 -8.50 22.09
N ASP A 248 -4.42 -9.30 22.30
CA ASP A 248 -3.52 -9.69 21.24
C ASP A 248 -4.19 -10.72 20.32
N GLU A 249 -4.12 -10.47 19.01
CA GLU A 249 -4.84 -11.24 18.00
C GLU A 249 -4.05 -11.30 16.69
N ALA A 250 -4.05 -12.46 16.06
CA ALA A 250 -3.37 -12.69 14.78
C ALA A 250 -4.35 -13.24 13.74
N ILE A 251 -4.31 -12.69 12.53
CA ILE A 251 -5.16 -13.10 11.40
C ILE A 251 -4.27 -13.36 10.19
N VAL A 252 -4.59 -14.42 9.46
CA VAL A 252 -4.04 -14.72 8.13
C VAL A 252 -5.14 -14.63 7.08
N VAL A 253 -4.82 -14.08 5.91
CA VAL A 253 -5.75 -13.97 4.79
C VAL A 253 -5.07 -14.52 3.54
N GLU A 254 -5.77 -15.42 2.86
CA GLU A 254 -5.42 -15.83 1.48
C GLU A 254 -6.35 -15.15 0.50
N VAL A 255 -5.78 -14.62 -0.58
CA VAL A 255 -6.49 -13.91 -1.63
C VAL A 255 -6.59 -14.79 -2.85
N GLU A 256 -7.80 -14.91 -3.38
CA GLU A 256 -8.09 -15.76 -4.53
C GLU A 256 -8.72 -14.97 -5.66
N SER A 257 -8.17 -15.17 -6.86
CA SER A 257 -8.64 -14.48 -8.07
C SER A 257 -10.05 -14.92 -8.50
N GLU A 258 -10.43 -16.18 -8.24
CA GLU A 258 -11.64 -16.79 -8.83
C GLU A 258 -12.48 -17.65 -7.87
N ARG A 259 -11.85 -18.53 -7.09
CA ARG A 259 -12.54 -19.53 -6.28
C ARG A 259 -11.91 -19.60 -4.90
N PRO A 260 -12.69 -19.79 -3.83
CA PRO A 260 -12.13 -19.80 -2.48
C PRO A 260 -11.34 -21.07 -2.13
N TYR A 261 -11.56 -22.17 -2.86
CA TYR A 261 -11.04 -23.49 -2.47
C TYR A 261 -9.51 -23.55 -2.34
N PRO A 262 -8.70 -23.03 -3.27
CA PRO A 262 -7.24 -23.08 -3.14
C PRO A 262 -6.74 -22.32 -1.90
N GLY A 263 -7.25 -21.10 -1.67
CA GLY A 263 -6.94 -20.32 -0.47
C GLY A 263 -7.39 -20.99 0.82
N THR A 264 -8.60 -21.58 0.85
CA THR A 264 -9.04 -22.39 2.00
C THR A 264 -8.10 -23.57 2.26
N TYR A 265 -7.62 -24.21 1.21
CA TYR A 265 -6.66 -25.31 1.30
C TYR A 265 -5.29 -24.84 1.81
N GLN A 266 -4.80 -23.68 1.40
CA GLN A 266 -3.56 -23.08 1.92
C GLN A 266 -3.68 -22.70 3.40
N LEU A 267 -4.85 -22.19 3.81
CA LEU A 267 -5.12 -21.84 5.20
C LEU A 267 -5.17 -23.08 6.10
N LEU A 268 -5.99 -24.06 5.75
CA LEU A 268 -6.31 -25.21 6.61
C LEU A 268 -5.37 -26.42 6.42
N GLY A 269 -4.80 -26.58 5.22
CA GLY A 269 -4.04 -27.76 4.84
C GLY A 269 -4.91 -28.99 4.55
N ASN A 270 -4.25 -30.13 4.46
CA ASN A 270 -4.85 -31.47 4.40
C ASN A 270 -3.92 -32.52 5.04
N ASP A 271 -4.28 -33.79 4.90
CA ASP A 271 -3.50 -34.92 5.44
C ASP A 271 -2.03 -34.96 4.98
N ASN A 272 -1.69 -34.32 3.86
CA ASN A 272 -0.35 -34.35 3.26
C ASN A 272 0.39 -33.01 3.33
N ARG A 273 -0.27 -31.90 3.67
CA ARG A 273 0.32 -30.57 3.71
C ARG A 273 -0.28 -29.74 4.83
N LYS A 274 0.58 -29.23 5.69
CA LYS A 274 0.23 -28.25 6.72
C LYS A 274 -0.23 -26.93 6.09
N GLY A 275 -1.36 -26.41 6.55
CA GLY A 275 -1.83 -25.06 6.23
C GLY A 275 -1.28 -24.01 7.19
N TYR A 276 -1.45 -22.73 6.86
CA TYR A 276 -0.92 -21.62 7.68
C TYR A 276 -1.42 -21.61 9.13
N VAL A 277 -2.64 -22.08 9.39
CA VAL A 277 -3.19 -22.11 10.75
C VAL A 277 -2.80 -23.35 11.54
N SER A 278 -2.20 -24.36 10.89
CA SER A 278 -1.95 -25.67 11.50
C SER A 278 -0.92 -25.64 12.65
N GLU A 279 -0.08 -24.61 12.70
CA GLU A 279 0.93 -24.42 13.75
C GLU A 279 0.41 -23.58 14.92
N GLY A 280 -0.81 -23.08 14.86
CA GLY A 280 -1.39 -22.31 15.96
C GLY A 280 -0.94 -20.85 16.04
N ASN A 281 -0.35 -20.31 14.98
CA ASN A 281 0.16 -18.93 14.95
C ASN A 281 -0.95 -17.86 14.85
N TYR A 282 -2.14 -18.24 14.38
CA TYR A 282 -3.22 -17.31 14.04
C TYR A 282 -4.50 -17.62 14.82
N ASP A 283 -5.15 -16.59 15.36
CA ASP A 283 -6.49 -16.73 15.94
C ASP A 283 -7.51 -17.01 14.82
N LYS A 284 -7.45 -16.29 13.71
CA LYS A 284 -8.44 -16.38 12.63
C LYS A 284 -7.79 -16.53 11.25
N ALA A 285 -8.53 -17.15 10.34
CA ALA A 285 -8.18 -17.26 8.93
C ALA A 285 -9.31 -16.72 8.06
N PHE A 286 -8.98 -16.03 6.97
CA PHE A 286 -9.95 -15.51 6.02
C PHE A 286 -9.55 -15.84 4.58
N VAL A 287 -10.53 -16.08 3.72
CA VAL A 287 -10.33 -16.02 2.27
C VAL A 287 -10.89 -14.70 1.75
N CYS A 288 -10.13 -14.00 0.91
CA CYS A 288 -10.61 -12.86 0.14
C CYS A 288 -10.85 -13.26 -1.32
N VAL A 289 -12.08 -13.17 -1.79
CA VAL A 289 -12.43 -13.56 -3.17
C VAL A 289 -13.70 -12.86 -3.64
N ALA A 290 -13.76 -12.46 -4.90
CA ALA A 290 -14.95 -11.81 -5.45
C ALA A 290 -16.14 -12.78 -5.61
N PHE A 291 -17.38 -12.29 -5.45
CA PHE A 291 -18.63 -13.01 -5.67
C PHE A 291 -18.82 -14.32 -4.88
N CYS A 292 -18.02 -14.56 -3.85
CA CYS A 292 -18.19 -15.70 -2.98
C CYS A 292 -19.24 -15.40 -1.91
N LYS A 293 -20.19 -16.30 -1.74
CA LYS A 293 -21.25 -16.13 -0.74
C LYS A 293 -20.93 -16.84 0.56
N ASN A 294 -20.17 -17.93 0.52
CA ASN A 294 -19.88 -18.72 1.71
C ASN A 294 -18.60 -19.52 1.55
N VAL A 295 -17.91 -19.70 2.67
CA VAL A 295 -16.82 -20.65 2.87
C VAL A 295 -17.07 -21.32 4.22
N ASP A 296 -16.64 -22.57 4.34
CA ASP A 296 -16.77 -23.31 5.58
C ASP A 296 -15.51 -23.11 6.43
N ARG A 297 -15.66 -23.15 7.76
CA ARG A 297 -14.58 -23.15 8.78
C ARG A 297 -13.70 -21.90 8.90
N VAL A 298 -13.51 -21.13 7.84
CA VAL A 298 -12.74 -19.88 7.81
C VAL A 298 -13.67 -18.67 7.64
N GLY A 299 -13.14 -17.47 7.88
CA GLY A 299 -13.83 -16.22 7.57
C GLY A 299 -13.85 -15.91 6.07
N LEU A 300 -14.73 -15.00 5.67
CA LEU A 300 -14.88 -14.56 4.27
C LEU A 300 -14.81 -13.05 4.18
N LEU A 301 -13.93 -12.54 3.33
CA LEU A 301 -13.95 -11.16 2.85
C LEU A 301 -14.24 -11.16 1.35
N SER A 302 -15.51 -11.01 0.99
CA SER A 302 -15.94 -10.99 -0.40
C SER A 302 -16.45 -9.60 -0.81
N PHE A 303 -16.73 -9.45 -2.08
CA PHE A 303 -17.39 -8.28 -2.64
C PHE A 303 -18.10 -8.62 -3.94
N ASP A 304 -19.13 -7.85 -4.23
CA ASP A 304 -19.88 -7.93 -5.47
C ASP A 304 -20.33 -6.52 -5.91
N HIS A 305 -21.27 -6.45 -6.84
CA HIS A 305 -21.85 -5.20 -7.34
C HIS A 305 -22.57 -4.34 -6.28
N HIS A 306 -22.78 -4.83 -5.06
CA HIS A 306 -23.37 -4.09 -3.94
C HIS A 306 -22.34 -3.58 -2.92
N GLY A 307 -21.07 -3.99 -3.01
CA GLY A 307 -20.03 -3.59 -2.07
C GLY A 307 -19.37 -4.77 -1.36
N LEU A 308 -18.85 -4.55 -0.16
CA LEU A 308 -18.18 -5.57 0.64
C LEU A 308 -19.18 -6.50 1.32
N VAL A 309 -18.81 -7.77 1.44
CA VAL A 309 -19.52 -8.81 2.18
C VAL A 309 -18.53 -9.50 3.11
N VAL A 310 -18.74 -9.40 4.42
CA VAL A 310 -17.83 -10.00 5.41
C VAL A 310 -18.57 -11.01 6.26
N ARG A 311 -17.93 -12.17 6.47
CA ARG A 311 -18.35 -13.19 7.45
C ARG A 311 -17.17 -13.48 8.35
N ASP A 312 -17.39 -13.42 9.66
CA ASP A 312 -16.33 -13.68 10.63
C ASP A 312 -15.89 -15.14 10.59
N CYS A 313 -14.67 -15.39 11.04
CA CYS A 313 -14.11 -16.74 11.16
C CYS A 313 -14.80 -17.48 12.34
N PRO A 314 -15.44 -18.64 12.10
CA PRO A 314 -16.16 -19.36 13.15
C PRO A 314 -15.24 -20.10 14.11
N GLU A 315 -14.01 -20.43 13.69
CA GLU A 315 -13.03 -21.17 14.48
C GLU A 315 -11.93 -20.24 15.01
N ASN A 316 -11.35 -20.60 16.17
CA ASN A 316 -10.08 -20.06 16.65
C ASN A 316 -8.99 -21.12 16.45
N PHE A 317 -7.94 -20.79 15.72
CA PHE A 317 -6.87 -21.74 15.40
C PHE A 317 -5.62 -21.59 16.29
N SER A 318 -5.56 -20.57 17.15
CA SER A 318 -4.32 -20.20 17.84
C SER A 318 -3.98 -21.15 18.98
N VAL A 319 -2.68 -21.42 19.11
CA VAL A 319 -2.05 -22.02 20.28
C VAL A 319 -1.26 -20.90 20.98
N PRO A 320 -1.51 -20.62 22.28
CA PRO A 320 -0.96 -19.44 22.95
C PRO A 320 0.54 -19.24 22.79
N GLU A 321 1.33 -20.32 22.92
CA GLU A 321 2.79 -20.28 22.85
C GLU A 321 3.30 -19.96 21.43
N CYS A 322 2.73 -20.62 20.41
CA CYS A 322 3.06 -20.40 19.00
C CYS A 322 2.69 -18.99 18.55
N LYS A 323 1.51 -18.52 18.97
CA LYS A 323 1.08 -17.14 18.71
C LYS A 323 1.98 -16.12 19.41
N ALA A 324 2.34 -16.35 20.67
CA ALA A 324 3.24 -15.44 21.40
C ALA A 324 4.60 -15.33 20.72
N GLN A 325 5.15 -16.44 20.21
CA GLN A 325 6.37 -16.42 19.41
C GLN A 325 6.18 -15.59 18.13
N SER A 326 5.12 -15.83 17.36
CA SER A 326 4.85 -15.09 16.12
C SER A 326 4.64 -13.60 16.37
N ILE A 327 3.99 -13.23 17.48
CA ILE A 327 3.85 -11.84 17.92
C ILE A 327 5.22 -11.20 18.18
N SER A 328 6.13 -11.91 18.86
CA SER A 328 7.49 -11.41 19.09
C SER A 328 8.23 -11.16 17.78
N GLU A 329 8.12 -12.07 16.81
CA GLU A 329 8.75 -11.92 15.49
C GLU A 329 8.18 -10.74 14.70
N ILE A 330 6.87 -10.49 14.80
CA ILE A 330 6.23 -9.30 14.23
C ILE A 330 6.67 -8.02 14.93
N ASP A 331 6.78 -8.02 16.26
CA ASP A 331 7.24 -6.84 17.00
C ASP A 331 8.69 -6.49 16.62
N ASP A 332 9.53 -7.49 16.35
CA ASP A 332 10.87 -7.31 15.78
C ASP A 332 10.81 -6.68 14.38
N LEU A 333 9.91 -7.16 13.52
CA LEU A 333 9.68 -6.56 12.20
C LEU A 333 9.20 -5.10 12.30
N ILE A 334 8.27 -4.81 13.21
CA ILE A 334 7.79 -3.45 13.46
C ILE A 334 8.95 -2.55 13.89
N LYS A 335 9.80 -3.00 14.83
CA LYS A 335 10.99 -2.23 15.25
C LYS A 335 11.91 -1.96 14.06
N MET A 336 12.19 -2.96 13.24
CA MET A 336 12.98 -2.81 12.02
C MET A 336 12.37 -1.80 11.04
N VAL A 337 11.05 -1.75 10.92
CA VAL A 337 10.35 -0.78 10.08
C VAL A 337 10.35 0.62 10.70
N LEU A 338 10.17 0.75 12.00
CA LEU A 338 10.19 2.05 12.68
C LEU A 338 11.54 2.75 12.56
N VAL A 339 12.66 2.02 12.71
CA VAL A 339 14.00 2.61 12.52
C VAL A 339 14.25 3.11 11.11
N THR A 340 13.46 2.66 10.13
CA THR A 340 13.54 3.19 8.78
C THR A 340 13.08 4.64 8.65
N ASN A 341 12.54 5.23 9.71
CA ASN A 341 12.26 6.66 9.79
C ASN A 341 13.47 7.48 10.28
N LEU A 342 14.58 6.84 10.62
CA LEU A 342 15.77 7.47 11.21
C LEU A 342 16.93 7.50 10.22
N THR A 343 17.80 8.52 10.28
CA THR A 343 19.07 8.49 9.55
C THR A 343 20.03 7.46 10.18
N PHE A 344 21.08 7.07 9.45
CA PHE A 344 22.02 6.06 9.95
C PHE A 344 22.68 6.51 11.26
N ASP A 345 23.10 7.78 11.33
CA ASP A 345 23.64 8.39 12.55
C ASP A 345 22.65 8.38 13.72
N GLU A 346 21.37 8.55 13.45
CA GLU A 346 20.33 8.48 14.46
C GLU A 346 20.15 7.06 14.98
N ILE A 347 20.25 6.06 14.10
CA ILE A 347 20.24 4.64 14.46
C ILE A 347 21.46 4.30 15.32
N LEU A 348 22.67 4.70 14.91
CA LEU A 348 23.89 4.45 15.69
C LEU A 348 23.81 5.07 17.09
N ARG A 349 23.32 6.31 17.20
CA ARG A 349 23.07 6.96 18.49
C ARG A 349 22.02 6.23 19.33
N LEU A 350 21.01 5.64 18.70
CA LEU A 350 19.97 4.88 19.36
C LEU A 350 20.50 3.53 19.88
N ILE A 351 21.32 2.84 19.10
CA ILE A 351 21.96 1.58 19.50
C ILE A 351 22.97 1.80 20.64
N GLY A 352 23.64 2.95 20.67
CA GLY A 352 24.54 3.35 21.74
C GLY A 352 26.03 3.23 21.36
N PRO A 353 26.95 3.27 22.35
CA PRO A 353 28.38 3.46 22.12
C PRO A 353 29.08 2.23 21.53
N THR A 354 28.45 1.06 21.58
CA THR A 354 28.89 -0.14 20.88
C THR A 354 28.86 0.16 19.39
N LYS A 355 30.01 0.53 18.81
CA LYS A 355 30.15 0.77 17.37
C LYS A 355 29.95 -0.57 16.64
N PRO A 356 28.79 -0.83 16.02
CA PRO A 356 28.60 -2.06 15.27
C PRO A 356 29.61 -2.05 14.11
N LYS A 357 30.34 -3.14 13.97
CA LYS A 357 31.34 -3.33 12.91
C LYS A 357 30.74 -3.93 11.65
N THR A 358 29.58 -4.57 11.78
CA THR A 358 28.89 -5.23 10.68
C THR A 358 27.43 -4.85 10.65
N PHE A 359 26.83 -4.97 9.47
CA PHE A 359 25.39 -4.77 9.29
C PHE A 359 24.55 -5.68 10.18
N PHE A 360 24.93 -6.96 10.33
CA PHE A 360 24.24 -7.90 11.23
C PHE A 360 24.25 -7.46 12.70
N GLN A 361 25.34 -6.84 13.16
CA GLN A 361 25.39 -6.28 14.52
C GLN A 361 24.43 -5.10 14.68
N VAL A 362 24.22 -4.29 13.64
CA VAL A 362 23.20 -3.23 13.63
C VAL A 362 21.80 -3.86 13.76
N LEU A 363 21.49 -4.90 12.98
CA LEU A 363 20.18 -5.55 13.02
C LEU A 363 19.88 -6.19 14.37
N ASN A 364 20.82 -6.95 14.91
CA ASN A 364 20.65 -7.58 16.23
C ASN A 364 20.46 -6.52 17.31
N ALA A 365 21.17 -5.39 17.21
CA ALA A 365 20.99 -4.29 18.15
C ALA A 365 19.62 -3.61 18.00
N ILE A 366 19.09 -3.46 16.77
CA ILE A 366 17.74 -2.92 16.52
C ILE A 366 16.67 -3.82 17.16
N VAL A 367 16.78 -5.14 16.97
CA VAL A 367 15.87 -6.12 17.58
C VAL A 367 15.91 -6.03 19.10
N GLY A 368 17.09 -5.81 19.69
CA GLY A 368 17.25 -5.61 21.13
C GLY A 368 16.93 -4.20 21.65
N LEU A 369 16.43 -3.27 20.82
CA LEU A 369 16.09 -1.93 21.27
C LEU A 369 14.88 -1.94 22.20
N ASP A 370 14.99 -1.16 23.27
CA ASP A 370 13.84 -0.77 24.09
C ASP A 370 12.80 -0.03 23.24
N GLU A 371 11.56 -0.53 23.27
CA GLU A 371 10.46 -0.06 22.44
C GLU A 371 10.13 1.40 22.75
N ASP A 372 10.10 1.78 24.02
CA ASP A 372 9.69 3.11 24.46
C ASP A 372 10.73 4.14 24.01
N ARG A 373 12.02 3.81 24.12
CA ARG A 373 13.13 4.62 23.59
C ARG A 373 13.06 4.79 22.07
N LEU A 374 12.73 3.72 21.33
CA LEU A 374 12.55 3.80 19.88
C LEU A 374 11.34 4.67 19.51
N ILE A 375 10.21 4.47 20.16
CA ILE A 375 8.97 5.24 19.97
C ILE A 375 9.21 6.73 20.22
N GLU A 376 9.86 7.08 21.33
CA GLU A 376 10.20 8.48 21.64
C GLU A 376 11.14 9.10 20.61
N LYS A 377 12.08 8.31 20.07
CA LYS A 377 12.95 8.77 18.99
C LYS A 377 12.18 9.01 17.70
N VAL A 378 11.25 8.12 17.34
CA VAL A 378 10.38 8.24 16.17
C VAL A 378 9.48 9.47 16.29
N LYS A 379 8.82 9.69 17.44
CA LYS A 379 8.01 10.89 17.70
C LYS A 379 8.78 12.19 17.49
N LYS A 380 10.03 12.24 17.96
CA LYS A 380 10.90 13.41 17.79
C LYS A 380 11.21 13.71 16.33
N VAL A 381 11.32 12.70 15.47
CA VAL A 381 11.57 12.94 14.03
C VAL A 381 10.28 13.23 13.26
N MET A 382 9.12 12.73 13.71
CA MET A 382 7.80 13.08 13.16
C MET A 382 7.45 14.55 13.38
N GLY A 383 7.88 15.13 14.52
CA GLY A 383 7.63 16.53 14.86
C GLY A 383 8.59 17.54 14.23
N LYS A 384 9.64 17.08 13.54
CA LYS A 384 10.43 17.97 12.69
C LYS A 384 9.61 18.21 11.43
N GLU A 385 9.40 19.48 11.05
CA GLU A 385 8.62 19.84 9.86
C GLU A 385 8.96 18.89 8.70
N PRO A 386 7.95 18.27 8.06
CA PRO A 386 8.19 17.44 6.90
C PRO A 386 8.99 18.25 5.87
N ALA A 387 10.05 17.67 5.31
CA ALA A 387 10.83 18.32 4.24
C ALA A 387 9.97 18.76 3.04
N LEU A 388 8.75 18.22 2.94
CA LEU A 388 7.70 18.65 2.02
C LEU A 388 7.19 20.08 2.31
N GLU A 389 6.89 20.43 3.57
CA GLU A 389 6.19 21.70 3.88
C GLU A 389 7.08 22.92 3.68
N THR A 390 8.32 22.91 4.20
CA THR A 390 9.15 24.12 4.22
C THR A 390 9.58 24.58 2.81
N SER A 391 9.63 23.67 1.82
CA SER A 391 10.02 23.99 0.44
C SER A 391 8.90 23.92 -0.61
N MET A 392 7.85 23.09 -0.43
CA MET A 392 6.76 22.98 -1.41
C MET A 392 5.63 23.96 -1.16
N LEU A 393 5.25 24.24 0.10
CA LEU A 393 4.16 25.19 0.39
C LEU A 393 4.56 26.61 -0.04
N HIS A 394 5.81 27.01 0.19
CA HIS A 394 6.37 28.26 -0.33
C HIS A 394 6.37 28.32 -1.87
N ARG A 395 6.60 27.20 -2.58
CA ARG A 395 6.56 27.16 -4.06
C ARG A 395 5.14 27.11 -4.63
N LEU A 396 4.19 26.46 -3.94
CA LEU A 396 2.77 26.43 -4.32
C LEU A 396 2.12 27.82 -4.12
N ILE A 397 2.42 28.50 -3.02
CA ILE A 397 1.96 29.87 -2.77
C ILE A 397 2.62 30.87 -3.75
N ALA A 398 3.93 30.75 -3.99
CA ALA A 398 4.64 31.65 -4.91
C ALA A 398 4.33 31.41 -6.40
N GLY A 399 4.04 30.16 -6.79
CA GLY A 399 3.79 29.77 -8.18
C GLY A 399 2.33 29.94 -8.64
N GLY A 400 1.36 29.80 -7.72
CA GLY A 400 -0.07 29.86 -8.05
C GLY A 400 -0.63 31.27 -8.22
N HIS A 401 -0.11 32.26 -7.48
CA HIS A 401 -0.68 33.61 -7.48
C HIS A 401 -0.16 34.56 -8.57
N MET A 402 1.03 34.30 -9.16
CA MET A 402 1.63 35.23 -10.13
C MET A 402 1.24 34.94 -11.60
N ALA A 403 0.88 33.70 -11.95
CA ALA A 403 0.55 33.36 -13.34
C ALA A 403 -0.90 33.71 -13.74
N GLY A 404 -1.82 33.81 -12.77
CA GLY A 404 -3.24 34.11 -13.02
C GLY A 404 -3.56 35.61 -13.04
N LEU A 405 -2.93 36.41 -12.17
CA LEU A 405 -3.21 37.86 -12.07
C LEU A 405 -2.60 38.67 -13.21
N SER A 406 -1.47 38.24 -13.78
CA SER A 406 -0.87 38.89 -14.96
C SER A 406 -1.73 38.75 -16.23
N ARG A 407 -2.43 37.62 -16.41
CA ARG A 407 -3.34 37.40 -17.55
C ARG A 407 -4.69 38.09 -17.42
N VAL A 408 -5.16 38.36 -16.20
CA VAL A 408 -6.42 39.08 -15.96
C VAL A 408 -6.20 40.60 -15.98
N LEU A 409 -5.05 41.09 -15.50
CA LEU A 409 -4.73 42.53 -15.53
C LEU A 409 -4.19 43.02 -16.87
N GLY A 410 -3.71 42.13 -17.76
CA GLY A 410 -3.33 42.45 -19.14
C GLY A 410 -4.50 42.55 -20.14
N ARG A 411 -5.74 42.30 -19.71
CA ARG A 411 -6.96 42.37 -20.56
C ARG A 411 -7.94 43.48 -20.19
N LEU A 412 -7.62 44.30 -19.19
CA LEU A 412 -8.35 45.54 -18.92
C LEU A 412 -7.67 46.66 -19.71
N GLY A 413 -8.29 47.04 -20.84
CA GLY A 413 -7.89 48.20 -21.62
C GLY A 413 -8.04 49.51 -20.83
N PRO A 414 -7.57 50.65 -21.37
CA PRO A 414 -7.50 51.95 -20.68
C PRO A 414 -8.85 52.63 -20.36
N ALA A 415 -9.95 51.87 -20.29
CA ALA A 415 -11.29 52.38 -19.98
C ALA A 415 -11.71 52.02 -18.53
N ALA A 416 -10.93 52.47 -17.55
CA ALA A 416 -11.32 52.53 -16.14
C ALA A 416 -10.40 53.51 -15.39
N ARG A 417 -10.54 54.79 -15.72
CA ARG A 417 -10.09 55.92 -14.89
C ARG A 417 -11.18 56.99 -14.93
N VAL A 418 -12.16 56.87 -14.03
CA VAL A 418 -12.90 57.98 -13.41
C VAL A 418 -13.17 57.55 -11.97
#